data_AF-A0A1E7I9A9-F1
#
_entry.id   AF-A0A1E7I9A9-F1
#
_cell.length_a   1.000
_cell.length_b   1.000
_cell.length_c   1.000
_cell.angle_alpha   90.00
_cell.angle_beta   90.00
_cell.angle_gamma   90.00
#
_symmetry.space_group_name_H-M   'P 1'
#
loop_
_entity.id
_entity.type
_entity.pdbx_description
1 polymer ?
#
loop_
_entity_poly.entity_id
_entity_poly.type
_entity_poly.pdbx_seq_one_letter_code
_entity_poly.pdbx_strand_id
1 'polypeptide(L)'
;MSKSQPAGCSKSASIAVAEEKLEGQAESSATSKGAICMIKAGQKAPDFTAGAYQDSGFKDVTLSDYLGKWVVLCFYPGDFTFV
;
A
#
# COMPACT_ATOMS: atom_id res chain seq x y z
N MET A 1 -24.19 -9.44 10.24
CA MET A 1 -23.83 -10.29 9.08
C MET A 1 -22.55 -9.74 8.49
N SER A 2 -21.44 -10.37 8.83
CA SER A 2 -20.06 -9.99 8.54
C SER A 2 -19.75 -10.16 7.05
N LYS A 3 -19.48 -9.06 6.33
CA LYS A 3 -18.93 -9.13 4.97
C LYS A 3 -17.45 -9.54 5.06
N SER A 4 -17.17 -10.79 4.72
CA SER A 4 -15.82 -11.31 4.51
C SER A 4 -15.25 -10.70 3.21
N GLN A 5 -14.15 -9.94 3.29
CA GLN A 5 -13.41 -9.52 2.10
C GLN A 5 -12.43 -10.62 1.68
N PRO A 6 -12.27 -10.88 0.37
CA PRO A 6 -11.42 -11.94 -0.13
C PRO A 6 -9.93 -11.63 0.10
N ALA A 7 -9.29 -12.52 0.84
CA ALA A 7 -7.85 -12.62 1.01
C ALA A 7 -7.15 -13.02 -0.29
N GLY A 8 -6.87 -12.08 -1.18
CA GLY A 8 -6.16 -12.34 -2.43
C GLY A 8 -4.89 -11.52 -2.50
N CYS A 9 -3.73 -12.18 -2.53
CA CYS A 9 -2.49 -11.56 -3.03
C CYS A 9 -2.83 -10.96 -4.40
N SER A 10 -2.85 -9.63 -4.48
CA SER A 10 -3.35 -8.89 -5.63
C SER A 10 -2.52 -9.22 -6.86
N LYS A 11 -3.03 -10.12 -7.70
CA LYS A 11 -2.57 -10.31 -9.07
C LYS A 11 -2.85 -9.01 -9.81
N SER A 12 -1.81 -8.35 -10.32
CA SER A 12 -1.94 -7.15 -11.14
C SER A 12 -2.85 -7.44 -12.34
N ALA A 13 -4.09 -6.99 -12.26
CA ALA A 13 -5.03 -7.07 -13.37
C ALA A 13 -4.76 -5.89 -14.31
N SER A 14 -4.16 -6.19 -15.45
CA SER A 14 -4.12 -5.30 -16.60
C SER A 14 -5.54 -5.02 -17.08
N ILE A 15 -6.02 -3.79 -16.84
CA ILE A 15 -7.00 -2.99 -17.60
C ILE A 15 -8.25 -3.70 -18.15
N ALA A 16 -9.42 -3.35 -17.61
CA ALA A 16 -10.63 -3.07 -18.38
C ALA A 16 -11.46 -1.97 -17.68
N VAL A 17 -11.93 -1.02 -18.49
CA VAL A 17 -12.48 0.30 -18.16
C VAL A 17 -13.91 0.25 -17.62
N ALA A 18 -14.22 1.11 -16.63
CA ALA A 18 -15.57 1.54 -16.27
C ALA A 18 -15.57 3.04 -15.93
N GLU A 19 -16.45 3.82 -16.58
CA GLU A 19 -16.99 5.12 -16.10
C GLU A 19 -18.28 4.82 -15.30
N GLU A 20 -18.78 5.57 -14.31
CA GLU A 20 -18.72 6.98 -13.87
C GLU A 20 -18.89 6.99 -12.31
N LYS A 21 -18.04 7.67 -11.51
CA LYS A 21 -18.13 9.05 -10.93
C LYS A 21 -19.23 9.23 -9.87
N LEU A 22 -18.96 9.56 -8.60
CA LEU A 22 -18.66 10.89 -7.99
C LEU A 22 -18.57 10.71 -6.45
N GLU A 23 -17.90 11.48 -5.58
CA GLU A 23 -16.82 12.49 -5.62
C GLU A 23 -16.48 12.80 -4.13
N GLY A 24 -15.23 13.19 -3.83
CA GLY A 24 -14.78 13.62 -2.51
C GLY A 24 -13.26 13.83 -2.45
N GLN A 25 -12.77 14.88 -3.11
CA GLN A 25 -11.35 15.25 -3.24
C GLN A 25 -10.74 15.79 -1.94
N ALA A 26 -9.50 15.39 -1.65
CA ALA A 26 -8.41 16.30 -1.36
C ALA A 26 -7.15 15.80 -2.09
N GLU A 27 -6.74 16.55 -3.11
CA GLU A 27 -5.65 16.23 -4.04
C GLU A 27 -4.29 16.74 -3.52
N SER A 28 -3.22 15.99 -3.80
CA SER A 28 -2.00 16.60 -4.34
C SER A 28 -1.32 15.65 -5.33
N SER A 29 -1.87 15.69 -6.54
CA SER A 29 -1.16 15.71 -7.83
C SER A 29 0.38 15.61 -7.81
N ALA A 30 0.90 14.55 -8.44
CA ALA A 30 1.91 14.65 -9.49
C ALA A 30 2.22 13.24 -10.04
N THR A 31 1.67 12.89 -11.19
CA THR A 31 2.20 11.82 -12.03
C THR A 31 3.55 12.27 -12.58
N SER A 32 4.63 12.07 -11.83
CA SER A 32 5.99 12.22 -12.30
C SER A 32 6.48 10.91 -12.90
N LYS A 33 6.32 10.83 -14.22
CA LYS A 33 7.23 10.17 -15.18
C LYS A 33 8.45 9.49 -14.52
N GLY A 34 8.38 8.17 -14.33
CA GLY A 34 9.51 7.23 -14.30
C GLY A 34 10.76 7.62 -13.51
N ALA A 35 10.64 8.40 -12.43
CA ALA A 35 11.77 8.70 -11.57
C ALA A 35 11.85 7.61 -10.51
N ILE A 36 12.81 6.69 -10.67
CA ILE A 36 13.20 5.77 -9.60
C ILE A 36 13.86 6.62 -8.51
N CYS A 37 13.08 7.07 -7.53
CA CYS A 37 13.62 7.75 -6.36
C CYS A 37 14.25 6.70 -5.45
N MET A 38 15.58 6.63 -5.44
CA MET A 38 16.32 5.84 -4.47
C MET A 38 15.94 6.27 -3.04
N ILE A 39 15.71 5.31 -2.16
CA ILE A 39 15.50 5.57 -0.73
C ILE A 39 16.78 6.20 -0.17
N LYS A 40 16.66 7.36 0.48
CA LYS A 40 17.78 8.13 1.04
C LYS A 40 17.58 8.34 2.53
N ALA A 41 18.63 8.08 3.31
CA ALA A 41 18.62 8.36 4.75
C ALA A 41 18.44 9.86 5.01
N GLY A 42 17.69 10.20 6.05
CA GLY A 42 17.37 11.58 6.44
C GLY A 42 16.35 12.30 5.55
N GLN A 43 15.91 11.68 4.45
CA GLN A 43 14.79 12.17 3.64
C GLN A 43 13.48 11.53 4.09
N LYS A 44 12.35 12.16 3.78
CA LYS A 44 11.04 11.56 4.01
C LYS A 44 10.96 10.24 3.25
N ALA A 45 10.57 9.16 3.94
CA ALA A 45 10.35 7.87 3.33
C ALA A 45 9.24 8.00 2.26
N PRO A 46 9.38 7.34 1.09
CA PRO A 46 8.32 7.28 0.09
C PRO A 46 7.05 6.69 0.71
N ASP A 47 5.92 7.37 0.49
CA ASP A 47 4.64 6.86 0.96
C ASP A 47 4.21 5.67 0.10
N PHE A 48 3.56 4.70 0.72
CA PHE A 48 3.03 3.53 0.05
C PHE A 48 1.79 3.04 0.78
N THR A 49 0.91 2.38 0.02
CA THR A 49 -0.24 1.64 0.54
C THR A 49 -0.11 0.18 0.12
N ALA A 50 -0.26 -0.73 1.06
CA ALA A 50 -0.20 -2.16 0.81
C ALA A 50 -1.26 -2.90 1.63
N GLY A 51 -1.80 -3.98 1.05
CA GLY A 51 -2.67 -4.89 1.78
C GLY A 51 -1.88 -5.65 2.84
N ALA A 52 -2.39 -5.68 4.06
CA ALA A 52 -1.80 -6.40 5.18
C ALA A 52 -2.86 -7.23 5.92
N TYR A 53 -2.41 -8.27 6.60
CA TYR A 53 -3.24 -9.02 7.52
C TYR A 53 -2.99 -8.53 8.95
N GLN A 54 -4.00 -7.93 9.58
CA GLN A 54 -3.93 -7.34 10.92
C GLN A 54 -5.24 -7.60 11.68
N ASP A 55 -5.15 -7.90 12.98
CA ASP A 55 -6.31 -8.15 13.86
C ASP A 55 -7.28 -9.20 13.29
N SER A 56 -6.76 -10.31 12.77
CA SER A 56 -7.53 -11.38 12.13
C SER A 56 -8.30 -11.01 10.85
N GLY A 57 -7.96 -9.89 10.21
CA GLY A 57 -8.59 -9.43 8.96
C GLY A 57 -7.60 -8.83 7.96
N PHE A 58 -8.06 -8.64 6.72
CA PHE A 58 -7.32 -7.94 5.68
C PHE A 58 -7.68 -6.46 5.72
N LYS A 59 -6.65 -5.61 5.72
CA LYS A 59 -6.78 -4.15 5.73
C LYS A 59 -5.70 -3.54 4.84
N ASP A 60 -6.01 -2.44 4.19
CA ASP A 60 -4.99 -1.62 3.55
C ASP A 60 -4.27 -0.78 4.59
N VAL A 61 -2.95 -0.76 4.52
CA VAL A 61 -2.08 -0.03 5.45
C VAL A 61 -1.28 0.99 4.65
N THR A 62 -1.35 2.25 5.07
CA THR A 62 -0.59 3.34 4.46
C THR A 62 0.49 3.83 5.41
N LEU A 63 1.71 4.12 4.90
CA LEU A 63 2.80 4.57 5.75
C LEU A 63 2.47 5.89 6.46
N SER A 64 1.74 6.79 5.79
CA SER A 64 1.25 8.05 6.37
C SER A 64 0.35 7.90 7.61
N ASP A 65 -0.30 6.74 7.83
CA ASP A 65 -1.13 6.49 9.01
C ASP A 65 -0.32 6.39 10.31
N TYR A 66 1.00 6.20 10.19
CA TYR A 66 1.93 6.04 11.32
C TYR A 66 2.77 7.29 11.61
N LEU A 67 2.44 8.43 11.01
CA LEU A 67 3.13 9.69 11.30
C LEU A 67 3.08 10.02 12.81
N GLY A 68 4.20 10.50 13.35
CA GLY A 68 4.36 10.77 14.78
C GLY A 68 4.73 9.56 15.63
N LYS A 69 4.82 8.36 15.05
CA LYS A 69 5.33 7.14 15.71
C LYS A 69 6.64 6.72 15.05
N TRP A 70 7.50 6.05 15.83
CA TRP A 70 8.65 5.34 15.25
C TRP A 70 8.16 4.09 14.54
N VAL A 71 8.60 3.90 13.30
CA VAL A 71 8.23 2.77 12.44
C VAL A 71 9.50 2.05 12.00
N VAL A 72 9.49 0.73 12.10
CA VAL A 72 10.52 -0.15 11.54
C VAL A 72 9.87 -0.95 10.41
N LEU A 73 10.39 -0.78 9.18
CA LEU A 73 9.94 -1.52 8.00
C LEU A 73 10.99 -2.57 7.63
N CYS A 74 10.60 -3.85 7.64
CA CYS A 74 11.48 -4.97 7.31
C CYS A 74 10.95 -5.70 6.08
N PHE A 75 11.81 -5.88 5.09
CA PHE A 75 11.55 -6.76 3.95
C PHE A 75 12.24 -8.10 4.21
N TYR A 76 11.54 -9.20 3.96
CA TYR A 76 12.09 -10.55 4.10
C TYR A 76 11.81 -11.37 2.82
N PRO A 77 12.63 -12.40 2.52
CA PRO A 77 12.62 -13.04 1.19
C PRO A 77 11.33 -13.82 0.85
N GLY A 78 10.65 -14.38 1.83
CA GLY A 78 9.42 -15.14 1.61
C GLY A 78 8.96 -15.95 2.83
N ASP A 79 7.67 -16.29 2.82
CA ASP A 79 7.04 -17.14 3.81
C ASP A 79 7.38 -18.62 3.58
N PHE A 80 7.46 -19.41 4.66
CA PHE A 80 7.71 -20.87 4.62
C PHE A 80 9.00 -21.27 3.88
N THR A 81 10.05 -20.48 4.03
CA THR A 81 11.39 -20.83 3.54
C THR A 81 12.12 -21.71 4.56
N PHE A 82 13.14 -22.46 4.11
CA PHE A 82 13.90 -23.38 4.97
C PHE A 82 14.94 -22.63 5.82
N VAL A 83 15.09 -23.05 7.08
CA VAL A 83 16.19 -22.66 7.98
C VAL A 83 17.23 -23.77 8.06
#